data_AF-A0A972G9T2-F1
#
_entry.id   AF-A0A972G9T2-F1
#
_cell.length_a   1.000
_cell.length_b   1.000
_cell.length_c   1.000
_cell.angle_alpha   90.00
_cell.angle_beta   90.00
_cell.angle_gamma   90.00
#
_symmetry.space_group_name_H-M   'P 1'
#
loop_
_entity.id
_entity.type
_entity.pdbx_description
1 polymer ?
#
loop_
_entity_poly.entity_id
_entity_poly.type
_entity_poly.pdbx_seq_one_letter_code
_entity_poly.pdbx_strand_id
1 'polypeptide(L)'
;MKKKLFAEDEQRRHSSEWLNNSSRFFNKKEQGEPVIREYVVDDIDRRLNAEFSFKALLCNPLWQLIDNTQPSAQSIKEVLGNLPVNYVNLLFKEDAYGNLIRKKKINGRTELKLMSRTDIHALTCWIAFCLESTTPENTCFDRNQLLAIIYFLKIGLTTPFSAIAVDFYEYLNAQFLHLYDASNIVQNYLHFSMFRLSDGNQIRIPMRLILKNSPNIRPVFSLYQDLCKRAIQLKLVPNSKEGQLCFYNFIHHTEIQKLIDTLFQADNHPTSLKELKGRVSIFGQH
;
A
#
# COMPACT_ATOMS: atom_id res chain seq x y z
N MET A 1 -10.18 37.78 51.07
CA MET A 1 -9.21 37.90 49.96
C MET A 1 -9.60 36.91 48.86
N LYS A 2 -9.41 37.32 47.61
CA LYS A 2 -10.08 36.83 46.38
C LYS A 2 -9.90 35.34 46.07
N LYS A 3 -10.99 34.69 45.61
CA LYS A 3 -10.95 33.50 44.76
C LYS A 3 -10.10 33.82 43.53
N LYS A 4 -8.97 33.13 43.34
CA LYS A 4 -8.33 33.04 42.03
C LYS A 4 -8.96 31.86 41.31
N LEU A 5 -9.70 32.17 40.24
CA LEU A 5 -10.03 31.21 39.20
C LEU A 5 -8.72 30.73 38.61
N PHE A 6 -8.49 29.42 38.64
CA PHE A 6 -7.40 28.80 37.90
C PHE A 6 -7.60 29.09 36.41
N ALA A 7 -6.53 29.51 35.74
CA ALA A 7 -6.52 29.66 34.31
C ALA A 7 -6.78 28.29 33.66
N GLU A 8 -7.48 28.28 32.53
CA GLU A 8 -7.89 27.07 31.77
C GLU A 8 -6.73 26.12 31.41
N ASP A 9 -5.47 26.55 31.60
CA ASP A 9 -4.28 25.75 31.37
C ASP A 9 -3.98 24.70 32.46
N GLU A 10 -4.52 24.83 33.68
CA GLU A 10 -4.30 23.80 34.72
C GLU A 10 -5.23 22.60 34.59
N GLN A 11 -6.37 22.74 33.91
CA GLN A 11 -7.28 21.63 33.66
C GLN A 11 -6.81 20.71 32.51
N ARG A 12 -5.91 21.19 31.65
CA ARG A 12 -5.24 20.40 30.61
C ARG A 12 -4.05 19.58 31.12
N ARG A 13 -3.52 19.87 32.32
CA ARG A 13 -2.35 19.16 32.86
C ARG A 13 -2.68 17.85 33.55
N HIS A 14 -3.89 17.69 34.09
CA HIS A 14 -4.27 16.43 34.75
C HIS A 14 -4.90 15.38 33.81
N SER A 15 -5.30 15.75 32.59
CA SER A 15 -5.71 14.77 31.56
C SER A 15 -4.55 14.25 30.71
N SER A 16 -3.36 14.86 30.83
CA SER A 16 -2.17 14.55 30.02
C SER A 16 -1.10 13.73 30.77
N GLU A 17 -1.27 13.46 32.07
CA GLU A 17 -0.31 12.65 32.84
C GLU A 17 -0.29 11.15 32.48
N TRP A 18 -1.34 10.62 31.84
CA TRP A 18 -1.34 9.23 31.34
C TRP A 18 -0.64 9.07 29.97
N LEU A 19 -0.41 10.17 29.25
CA LEU A 19 0.12 10.17 27.88
C LEU A 19 1.49 10.85 27.75
N ASN A 20 2.10 11.32 28.84
CA ASN A 20 3.36 12.04 28.78
C ASN A 20 4.57 11.06 28.80
N ASN A 21 5.22 10.91 27.64
CA ASN A 21 6.68 10.92 27.46
C ASN A 21 7.59 9.98 28.28
N SER A 22 7.09 8.90 28.89
CA SER A 22 7.92 7.96 29.66
C SER A 22 8.22 6.63 28.96
N SER A 23 7.68 6.42 27.76
CA SER A 23 7.93 5.19 27.02
C SER A 23 9.15 5.34 26.09
N ARG A 24 10.33 4.95 26.59
CA ARG A 24 11.52 4.70 25.74
C ARG A 24 11.18 3.82 24.53
N PHE A 25 10.13 3.00 24.62
CA PHE A 25 9.63 2.17 23.54
C PHE A 25 9.03 2.99 22.38
N PHE A 26 8.19 4.00 22.66
CA PHE A 26 7.63 4.84 21.59
C PHE A 26 8.70 5.76 20.98
N ASN A 27 9.60 6.29 21.81
CA ASN A 27 10.70 7.13 21.32
C ASN A 27 11.71 6.36 20.45
N LYS A 28 12.00 5.09 20.77
CA LYS A 28 12.86 4.21 19.96
C LYS A 28 12.17 3.78 18.66
N LYS A 29 10.85 3.59 18.71
CA LYS A 29 10.04 3.27 17.53
C LYS A 29 9.92 4.46 16.57
N GLU A 30 9.71 5.68 17.08
CA GLU A 30 9.79 6.93 16.28
C GLU A 30 11.16 7.11 15.63
N GLN A 31 12.21 6.50 16.18
CA GLN A 31 13.57 6.53 15.66
C GLN A 31 13.92 5.32 14.76
N GLY A 32 12.94 4.48 14.41
CA GLY A 32 13.14 3.33 13.52
C GLY A 32 13.92 2.16 14.13
N GLU A 33 14.15 2.12 15.45
CA GLU A 33 14.82 0.99 16.10
C GLU A 33 13.89 -0.23 16.25
N PRO A 34 14.40 -1.47 16.08
CA PRO A 34 13.63 -2.68 16.35
C PRO A 34 13.11 -2.73 17.79
N VAL A 35 11.89 -3.27 17.96
CA VAL A 35 11.24 -3.37 19.27
C VAL A 35 11.94 -4.43 20.13
N ILE A 36 12.81 -3.99 21.03
CA ILE A 36 13.56 -4.86 21.96
C ILE A 36 12.68 -5.39 23.12
N ARG A 37 11.44 -4.87 23.29
CA ARG A 37 10.53 -5.21 24.40
C ARG A 37 9.22 -5.81 23.94
N GLU A 38 9.34 -6.87 23.17
CA GLU A 38 8.25 -7.68 22.63
C GLU A 38 7.18 -8.03 23.70
N TYR A 39 7.64 -8.38 24.91
CA TYR A 39 6.80 -8.75 26.06
C TYR A 39 5.84 -7.66 26.56
N VAL A 40 6.16 -6.37 26.34
CA VAL A 40 5.27 -5.26 26.74
C VAL A 40 4.10 -5.17 25.77
N VAL A 41 4.36 -5.41 24.48
CA VAL A 41 3.30 -5.41 23.46
C VAL A 41 2.43 -6.66 23.60
N ASP A 42 3.02 -7.79 24.00
CA ASP A 42 2.25 -8.99 24.39
C ASP A 42 1.30 -8.71 25.56
N ASP A 43 1.74 -7.98 26.58
CA ASP A 43 0.88 -7.65 27.73
C ASP A 43 -0.23 -6.66 27.37
N ILE A 44 0.04 -5.72 26.45
CA ILE A 44 -0.98 -4.82 25.89
C ILE A 44 -2.01 -5.61 25.07
N ASP A 45 -1.58 -6.48 24.15
CA ASP A 45 -2.47 -7.33 23.35
C ASP A 45 -3.38 -8.18 24.24
N ARG A 46 -2.78 -8.83 25.25
CA ARG A 46 -3.51 -9.66 26.22
C ARG A 46 -4.55 -8.86 27.00
N ARG A 47 -4.23 -7.64 27.41
CA ARG A 47 -5.14 -6.78 28.19
C ARG A 47 -6.25 -6.16 27.34
N LEU A 48 -5.96 -5.84 26.08
CA LEU A 48 -6.94 -5.30 25.14
C LEU A 48 -7.91 -6.37 24.65
N ASN A 49 -7.54 -7.65 24.73
CA ASN A 49 -8.34 -8.80 24.27
C ASN A 49 -8.91 -8.56 22.87
N ALA A 50 -8.13 -7.91 22.01
CA ALA A 50 -8.57 -7.57 20.68
C ALA A 50 -8.57 -8.81 19.79
N GLU A 51 -9.51 -8.87 18.85
CA GLU A 51 -9.56 -9.90 17.80
C GLU A 51 -8.31 -9.89 16.89
N PHE A 52 -7.45 -8.89 17.05
CA PHE A 52 -6.24 -8.66 16.27
C PHE A 52 -5.04 -8.40 17.19
N SER A 53 -3.89 -9.02 16.91
CA SER A 53 -2.64 -8.78 17.64
C SER A 53 -2.01 -7.45 17.22
N PHE A 54 -2.03 -6.45 18.11
CA PHE A 54 -1.33 -5.20 17.86
C PHE A 54 0.17 -5.41 17.83
N LYS A 55 0.72 -6.44 18.45
CA LYS A 55 2.15 -6.78 18.34
C LYS A 55 2.58 -7.03 16.90
N ALA A 56 1.82 -7.82 16.14
CA ALA A 56 2.13 -8.10 14.73
C ALA A 56 2.14 -6.84 13.85
N LEU A 57 1.34 -5.83 14.23
CA LEU A 57 1.29 -4.53 13.56
C LEU A 57 2.37 -3.58 14.07
N LEU A 58 2.48 -3.40 15.37
CA LEU A 58 3.35 -2.40 16.00
C LEU A 58 4.83 -2.77 15.89
N CYS A 59 5.15 -4.06 15.87
CA CYS A 59 6.51 -4.57 15.69
C CYS A 59 6.78 -4.95 14.24
N ASN A 60 5.91 -4.59 13.30
CA ASN A 60 6.08 -4.97 11.90
C ASN A 60 7.36 -4.34 11.33
N PRO A 61 8.17 -5.09 10.56
CA PRO A 61 9.36 -4.55 9.89
C PRO A 61 9.06 -3.40 8.92
N LEU A 62 7.80 -3.20 8.50
CA LEU A 62 7.38 -2.06 7.69
C LEU A 62 7.85 -0.73 8.27
N TRP A 63 7.74 -0.53 9.59
CA TRP A 63 8.08 0.76 10.22
C TRP A 63 9.56 1.09 10.05
N GLN A 64 10.44 0.11 10.26
CA GLN A 64 11.88 0.26 10.02
C GLN A 64 12.20 0.54 8.55
N LEU A 65 11.41 -0.01 7.62
CA LEU A 65 11.58 0.25 6.20
C LEU A 65 11.22 1.68 5.85
N ILE A 66 10.05 2.16 6.30
CA ILE A 66 9.54 3.47 5.92
C ILE A 66 10.24 4.61 6.66
N ASP A 67 10.69 4.40 7.90
CA ASP A 67 11.38 5.45 8.67
C ASP A 67 12.86 5.62 8.24
N ASN A 68 13.41 4.66 7.49
CA ASN A 68 14.77 4.75 6.96
C ASN A 68 14.81 5.62 5.68
N THR A 69 15.25 6.87 5.82
CA THR A 69 15.36 7.82 4.70
C THR A 69 16.35 7.39 3.62
N GLN A 70 17.35 6.57 3.94
CA GLN A 70 18.38 6.11 3.00
C GLN A 70 18.52 4.58 3.05
N PRO A 71 17.53 3.85 2.53
CA PRO A 71 17.50 2.39 2.63
C PRO A 71 18.64 1.78 1.80
N SER A 72 19.57 1.12 2.48
CA SER A 72 20.62 0.32 1.85
C SER A 72 20.11 -1.07 1.46
N ALA A 73 20.80 -1.74 0.52
CA ALA A 73 20.48 -3.13 0.17
C ALA A 73 20.52 -4.07 1.39
N GLN A 74 21.43 -3.82 2.34
CA GLN A 74 21.55 -4.60 3.57
C GLN A 74 20.39 -4.34 4.53
N SER A 75 20.02 -3.08 4.77
CA SER A 75 18.88 -2.75 5.64
C SER A 75 17.55 -3.27 5.07
N ILE A 76 17.37 -3.22 3.75
CA ILE A 76 16.18 -3.82 3.10
C ILE A 76 16.20 -5.35 3.29
N LYS A 77 17.36 -5.99 3.11
CA LYS A 77 17.52 -7.44 3.33
C LYS A 77 17.12 -7.84 4.75
N GLU A 78 17.53 -7.07 5.76
CA GLU A 78 17.22 -7.31 7.17
C GLU A 78 15.72 -7.17 7.45
N VAL A 79 15.08 -6.10 6.97
CA VAL A 79 13.62 -5.91 7.06
C VAL A 79 12.89 -7.12 6.47
N LEU A 80 13.27 -7.54 5.26
CA LEU A 80 12.63 -8.68 4.58
C LEU A 80 12.92 -10.02 5.27
N GLY A 81 14.08 -10.17 5.91
CA GLY A 81 14.46 -11.33 6.69
C GLY A 81 13.67 -11.46 8.00
N ASN A 82 13.19 -10.35 8.55
CA ASN A 82 12.38 -10.30 9.77
C ASN A 82 10.86 -10.48 9.51
N LEU A 83 10.46 -10.73 8.26
CA LEU A 83 9.08 -11.10 7.94
C LEU A 83 8.77 -12.54 8.40
N PRO A 84 7.49 -12.94 8.50
CA PRO A 84 7.14 -14.32 8.82
C PRO A 84 7.76 -15.34 7.85
N VAL A 85 8.04 -16.54 8.34
CA VAL A 85 8.77 -17.61 7.61
C VAL A 85 8.19 -17.89 6.22
N ASN A 86 6.87 -17.83 6.07
CA ASN A 86 6.21 -18.06 4.79
C ASN A 86 6.52 -16.98 3.74
N TYR A 87 6.89 -15.76 4.14
CA TYR A 87 7.39 -14.69 3.27
C TYR A 87 8.89 -14.85 3.03
N VAL A 88 9.67 -15.12 4.09
CA VAL A 88 11.11 -15.36 3.99
C VAL A 88 11.39 -16.46 2.95
N ASN A 89 10.67 -17.59 3.01
CA ASN A 89 10.82 -18.69 2.05
C ASN A 89 10.49 -18.32 0.60
N LEU A 90 9.63 -17.31 0.39
CA LEU A 90 9.35 -16.79 -0.94
C LEU A 90 10.52 -15.96 -1.47
N LEU A 91 11.17 -15.20 -0.60
CA LEU A 91 12.14 -14.16 -0.95
C LEU A 91 13.61 -14.61 -0.87
N PHE A 92 13.90 -15.60 -0.05
CA PHE A 92 15.24 -16.07 0.29
C PHE A 92 15.39 -17.56 0.02
N LYS A 93 16.64 -17.97 -0.15
CA LYS A 93 17.09 -19.36 -0.10
C LYS A 93 18.13 -19.47 1.01
N GLU A 94 18.18 -20.61 1.68
CA GLU A 94 19.28 -20.90 2.60
C GLU A 94 20.50 -21.40 1.81
N ASP A 95 21.69 -20.99 2.23
CA ASP A 95 22.93 -21.56 1.75
C ASP A 95 23.34 -22.81 2.53
N ALA A 96 24.47 -23.41 2.16
CA ALA A 96 24.98 -24.61 2.81
C ALA A 96 25.31 -24.43 4.30
N TYR A 97 25.37 -23.18 4.78
CA TYR A 97 25.70 -22.81 6.16
C TYR A 97 24.48 -22.26 6.92
N GLY A 98 23.28 -22.34 6.33
CA GLY A 98 22.04 -21.84 6.93
C GLY A 98 21.84 -20.33 6.82
N ASN A 99 22.67 -19.60 6.07
CA ASN A 99 22.48 -18.17 5.89
C ASN A 99 21.40 -17.88 4.84
N LEU A 100 20.58 -16.86 5.11
CA LEU A 100 19.59 -16.37 4.17
C LEU A 100 20.25 -15.58 3.03
N ILE A 101 20.16 -16.12 1.82
CA ILE A 101 20.57 -15.49 0.56
C ILE A 101 19.32 -15.02 -0.19
N ARG A 102 19.25 -13.71 -0.48
CA ARG A 102 18.17 -13.10 -1.26
C ARG A 102 18.12 -13.68 -2.67
N LYS A 103 16.94 -14.06 -3.15
CA LYS A 103 16.76 -14.51 -4.54
C LYS A 103 16.93 -13.30 -5.47
N LYS A 104 17.85 -13.40 -6.45
CA LYS A 104 18.17 -12.32 -7.40
C LYS A 104 16.97 -11.86 -8.25
N LYS A 105 16.04 -12.77 -8.56
CA LYS A 105 14.79 -12.47 -9.26
C LYS A 105 13.66 -13.21 -8.57
N ILE A 106 12.55 -12.52 -8.38
CA ILE A 106 11.30 -13.14 -7.97
C ILE A 106 10.64 -13.67 -9.25
N ASN A 107 10.18 -14.91 -9.23
CA ASN A 107 9.47 -15.48 -10.38
C ASN A 107 8.00 -15.01 -10.38
N GLY A 108 7.35 -15.07 -11.55
CA GLY A 108 5.96 -14.63 -11.70
C GLY A 108 4.97 -15.36 -10.77
N ARG A 109 5.25 -16.61 -10.37
CA ARG A 109 4.42 -17.36 -9.42
C ARG A 109 4.47 -16.75 -8.02
N THR A 110 5.65 -16.34 -7.55
CA THR A 110 5.81 -15.66 -6.27
C THR A 110 5.18 -14.28 -6.31
N GLU A 111 5.31 -13.54 -7.40
CA GLU A 111 4.64 -12.24 -7.58
C GLU A 111 3.13 -12.38 -7.51
N LEU A 112 2.53 -13.33 -8.25
CA LEU A 112 1.10 -13.60 -8.17
C LEU A 112 0.65 -13.99 -6.76
N LYS A 113 1.47 -14.78 -6.05
CA LYS A 113 1.19 -15.16 -4.65
C LYS A 113 1.29 -13.98 -3.69
N LEU A 114 2.18 -13.03 -3.91
CA LEU A 114 2.25 -11.79 -3.13
C LEU A 114 1.07 -10.88 -3.49
N MET A 115 0.77 -10.73 -4.78
CA MET A 115 -0.38 -9.96 -5.29
C MET A 115 -1.72 -10.52 -4.84
N SER A 116 -1.84 -11.81 -4.50
CA SER A 116 -3.10 -12.36 -4.00
C SER A 116 -3.32 -12.12 -2.50
N ARG A 117 -2.29 -11.71 -1.74
CA ARG A 117 -2.39 -11.43 -0.31
C ARG A 117 -2.97 -10.04 -0.04
N THR A 118 -3.45 -9.80 1.17
CA THR A 118 -4.06 -8.52 1.59
C THR A 118 -3.63 -8.18 3.01
N ASP A 119 -2.35 -8.38 3.30
CA ASP A 119 -1.78 -8.14 4.61
C ASP A 119 -0.57 -7.20 4.53
N ILE A 120 -0.20 -6.69 5.70
CA ILE A 120 0.87 -5.71 5.87
C ILE A 120 2.23 -6.26 5.45
N HIS A 121 2.50 -7.56 5.57
CA HIS A 121 3.80 -8.13 5.20
C HIS A 121 4.00 -8.13 3.68
N ALA A 122 2.94 -8.43 2.92
CA ALA A 122 2.97 -8.30 1.47
C ALA A 122 3.12 -6.83 1.05
N LEU A 123 2.52 -5.88 1.78
CA LEU A 123 2.78 -4.44 1.56
C LEU A 123 4.26 -4.09 1.78
N THR A 124 4.87 -4.57 2.87
CA THR A 124 6.31 -4.39 3.15
C THR A 124 7.17 -4.93 2.01
N CYS A 125 6.83 -6.11 1.48
CA CYS A 125 7.55 -6.68 0.32
C CYS A 125 7.51 -5.74 -0.89
N TRP A 126 6.33 -5.22 -1.24
CA TRP A 126 6.18 -4.38 -2.43
C TRP A 126 6.92 -3.04 -2.29
N ILE A 127 6.86 -2.40 -1.12
CA ILE A 127 7.63 -1.18 -0.85
C ILE A 127 9.12 -1.47 -0.94
N ALA A 128 9.59 -2.57 -0.35
CA ALA A 128 10.99 -2.97 -0.44
C ALA A 128 11.43 -3.18 -1.90
N PHE A 129 10.61 -3.81 -2.75
CA PHE A 129 10.96 -4.00 -4.16
C PHE A 129 11.06 -2.71 -4.96
N CYS A 130 10.25 -1.70 -4.61
CA CYS A 130 10.41 -0.35 -5.16
C CYS A 130 11.76 0.25 -4.72
N LEU A 131 12.12 0.13 -3.44
CA LEU A 131 13.39 0.67 -2.93
C LEU A 131 14.62 -0.09 -3.43
N GLU A 132 14.49 -1.39 -3.74
CA GLU A 132 15.54 -2.20 -4.38
C GLU A 132 15.71 -1.84 -5.87
N SER A 133 14.67 -1.36 -6.57
CA SER A 133 14.73 -1.01 -8.00
C SER A 133 15.42 0.34 -8.30
N THR A 134 16.26 0.82 -7.39
CA THR A 134 16.96 2.13 -7.41
C THR A 134 18.02 2.29 -8.50
N THR A 135 18.12 1.40 -9.48
CA THR A 135 18.59 1.83 -10.82
C THR A 135 17.40 2.51 -11.49
N PRO A 136 17.33 3.85 -11.54
CA PRO A 136 16.21 4.57 -12.15
C PRO A 136 16.14 4.19 -13.63
N GLU A 137 15.32 3.20 -13.95
CA GLU A 137 14.82 3.08 -15.30
C GLU A 137 13.93 4.30 -15.48
N ASN A 138 14.44 5.28 -16.23
CA ASN A 138 13.72 6.49 -16.66
C ASN A 138 12.58 6.16 -17.64
N THR A 139 11.93 5.02 -17.47
CA THR A 139 10.86 4.52 -18.30
C THR A 139 9.55 4.65 -17.55
N CYS A 140 8.48 4.99 -18.27
CA CYS A 140 7.10 5.04 -17.75
C CYS A 140 6.70 3.75 -16.99
N PHE A 141 7.33 2.62 -17.32
CA PHE A 141 6.95 1.28 -16.88
C PHE A 141 7.97 0.66 -15.93
N ASP A 142 8.19 1.28 -14.77
CA ASP A 142 8.77 0.56 -13.62
C ASP A 142 7.73 -0.46 -13.13
N ARG A 143 7.99 -1.72 -13.43
CA ARG A 143 7.08 -2.82 -13.14
C ARG A 143 6.86 -3.02 -11.64
N ASN A 144 7.88 -2.83 -10.80
CA ASN A 144 7.75 -3.00 -9.36
C ASN A 144 6.88 -1.89 -8.77
N GLN A 145 7.14 -0.65 -9.17
CA GLN A 145 6.34 0.51 -8.77
C GLN A 145 4.87 0.39 -9.22
N LEU A 146 4.63 -0.09 -10.44
CA LEU A 146 3.28 -0.30 -10.97
C LEU A 146 2.53 -1.39 -10.20
N LEU A 147 3.17 -2.53 -9.95
CA LEU A 147 2.56 -3.61 -9.16
C LEU A 147 2.31 -3.16 -7.73
N ALA A 148 3.22 -2.39 -7.14
CA ALA A 148 3.08 -1.85 -5.79
C ALA A 148 1.90 -0.88 -5.67
N ILE A 149 1.69 0.04 -6.62
CA ILE A 149 0.54 0.96 -6.56
C ILE A 149 -0.80 0.22 -6.76
N ILE A 150 -0.85 -0.78 -7.66
CA ILE A 150 -2.04 -1.62 -7.84
C ILE A 150 -2.36 -2.38 -6.54
N TYR A 151 -1.35 -2.99 -5.93
CA TYR A 151 -1.49 -3.70 -4.65
C TYR A 151 -1.95 -2.76 -3.52
N PHE A 152 -1.35 -1.57 -3.46
CA PHE A 152 -1.67 -0.54 -2.48
C PHE A 152 -3.14 -0.09 -2.58
N LEU A 153 -3.63 0.19 -3.79
CA LEU A 153 -5.03 0.54 -4.00
C LEU A 153 -5.95 -0.59 -3.51
N LYS A 154 -5.64 -1.84 -3.87
CA LYS A 154 -6.40 -3.00 -3.43
C LYS A 154 -6.46 -3.13 -1.90
N ILE A 155 -5.32 -3.06 -1.21
CA ILE A 155 -5.31 -3.19 0.26
C ILE A 155 -6.01 -2.00 0.93
N GLY A 156 -5.82 -0.79 0.41
CA GLY A 156 -6.50 0.43 0.87
C GLY A 156 -8.01 0.43 0.61
N LEU A 157 -8.52 -0.43 -0.28
CA LEU A 157 -9.95 -0.55 -0.57
C LEU A 157 -10.63 -1.69 0.18
N THR A 158 -9.90 -2.77 0.48
CA THR A 158 -10.49 -4.05 0.95
C THR A 158 -10.20 -4.38 2.40
N THR A 159 -9.31 -3.63 3.04
CA THR A 159 -8.89 -3.90 4.43
C THR A 159 -9.16 -2.69 5.32
N PRO A 160 -9.11 -2.84 6.66
CA PRO A 160 -9.18 -1.71 7.59
C PRO A 160 -8.12 -0.61 7.34
N PHE A 161 -7.10 -0.88 6.51
CA PHE A 161 -6.12 0.10 6.07
C PHE A 161 -6.72 1.29 5.32
N SER A 162 -7.96 1.17 4.80
CA SER A 162 -8.67 2.24 4.10
C SER A 162 -8.72 3.56 4.87
N ALA A 163 -8.76 3.49 6.21
CA ALA A 163 -8.83 4.66 7.08
C ALA A 163 -7.57 5.53 7.03
N ILE A 164 -6.41 4.93 6.74
CA ILE A 164 -5.10 5.61 6.76
C ILE A 164 -4.39 5.61 5.41
N ALA A 165 -4.98 4.99 4.39
CA ALA A 165 -4.33 4.79 3.10
C ALA A 165 -3.86 6.11 2.47
N VAL A 166 -4.70 7.15 2.47
CA VAL A 166 -4.33 8.45 1.87
C VAL A 166 -3.11 9.05 2.58
N ASP A 167 -3.14 9.15 3.91
CA ASP A 167 -2.05 9.72 4.69
C ASP A 167 -0.77 8.89 4.56
N PHE A 168 -0.88 7.57 4.51
CA PHE A 168 0.25 6.67 4.30
C PHE A 168 0.88 6.84 2.92
N TYR A 169 0.07 7.02 1.87
CA TYR A 169 0.57 7.29 0.52
C TYR A 169 1.32 8.62 0.46
N GLU A 170 0.78 9.66 1.09
CA GLU A 170 1.44 10.98 1.17
C GLU A 170 2.77 10.88 1.93
N TYR A 171 2.79 10.17 3.06
CA TYR A 171 3.99 9.94 3.85
C TYR A 171 5.08 9.19 3.08
N LEU A 172 4.73 8.09 2.39
CA LEU A 172 5.68 7.35 1.55
C LEU A 172 6.32 8.23 0.48
N ASN A 173 5.52 9.08 -0.17
CA ASN A 173 6.01 9.99 -1.19
C ASN A 173 6.95 11.04 -0.58
N ALA A 174 6.56 11.67 0.53
CA ALA A 174 7.41 12.64 1.22
C ALA A 174 8.77 12.04 1.61
N GLN A 175 8.76 10.80 2.09
CA GLN A 175 9.96 10.13 2.57
C GLN A 175 10.92 9.72 1.45
N PHE A 176 10.40 9.07 0.40
CA PHE A 176 11.24 8.38 -0.59
C PHE A 176 11.40 9.10 -1.91
N LEU A 177 10.72 10.23 -2.11
CA LEU A 177 10.77 10.94 -3.37
C LEU A 177 12.20 11.27 -3.82
N HIS A 178 13.04 11.72 -2.89
CA HIS A 178 14.42 12.13 -3.18
C HIS A 178 15.25 11.04 -3.86
N LEU A 179 14.93 9.75 -3.64
CA LEU A 179 15.61 8.61 -4.28
C LEU A 179 15.36 8.54 -5.80
N TYR A 180 14.31 9.19 -6.29
CA TYR A 180 13.90 9.19 -7.70
C TYR A 180 14.09 10.55 -8.37
N ASP A 181 14.64 11.54 -7.65
CA ASP A 181 14.76 12.93 -8.12
C ASP A 181 16.12 13.24 -8.78
N ALA A 182 17.06 12.28 -8.79
CA ALA A 182 18.45 12.50 -9.22
C ALA A 182 18.65 12.63 -10.75
N SER A 183 17.63 12.38 -11.58
CA SER A 183 17.74 12.49 -13.05
C SER A 183 16.89 13.63 -13.60
N ASN A 184 17.57 14.65 -14.12
CA ASN A 184 17.07 15.83 -14.80
C ASN A 184 15.71 15.67 -15.52
N ILE A 185 14.78 16.56 -15.15
CA ILE A 185 14.05 17.48 -16.04
C ILE A 185 13.77 16.89 -17.44
N VAL A 186 12.56 16.35 -17.64
CA VAL A 186 11.77 16.24 -18.89
C VAL A 186 11.11 14.85 -18.89
N GLN A 187 9.99 14.71 -18.16
CA GLN A 187 8.86 13.83 -18.51
C GLN A 187 7.84 13.78 -17.37
N ASN A 188 7.28 14.95 -17.01
CA ASN A 188 6.16 15.03 -16.06
C ASN A 188 4.91 14.25 -16.55
N TYR A 189 4.86 13.84 -17.82
CA TYR A 189 3.72 13.16 -18.43
C TYR A 189 3.79 11.62 -18.40
N LEU A 190 4.91 11.01 -17.97
CA LEU A 190 5.06 9.55 -18.01
C LEU A 190 4.67 8.84 -16.71
N HIS A 191 4.25 9.57 -15.69
CA HIS A 191 4.12 9.04 -14.33
C HIS A 191 2.67 8.86 -13.89
N PHE A 192 1.71 9.37 -14.67
CA PHE A 192 0.28 9.18 -14.48
C PHE A 192 -0.40 8.95 -15.83
N SER A 193 -1.49 8.19 -15.81
CA SER A 193 -2.39 8.07 -16.96
C SER A 193 -3.62 8.93 -16.74
N MET A 194 -4.01 9.64 -17.80
CA MET A 194 -5.22 10.47 -17.83
C MET A 194 -6.39 9.62 -18.31
N PHE A 195 -7.48 9.61 -17.56
CA PHE A 195 -8.72 8.90 -17.90
C PHE A 195 -9.89 9.86 -17.91
N ARG A 196 -10.84 9.63 -18.82
CA ARG A 196 -12.10 10.36 -18.90
C ARG A 196 -13.19 9.58 -18.16
N LEU A 197 -13.84 10.25 -17.23
CA LEU A 197 -14.99 9.76 -16.50
C LEU A 197 -16.27 9.86 -17.36
N SER A 198 -17.33 9.18 -16.93
CA SER A 198 -18.62 9.17 -17.63
C SER A 198 -19.32 10.52 -17.70
N ASP A 199 -19.00 11.43 -16.77
CA ASP A 199 -19.51 12.81 -16.73
C ASP A 199 -18.64 13.78 -17.57
N GLY A 200 -17.61 13.28 -18.26
CA GLY A 200 -16.68 14.08 -19.06
C GLY A 200 -15.50 14.65 -18.26
N ASN A 201 -15.49 14.52 -16.93
CA ASN A 201 -14.36 14.95 -16.11
C ASN A 201 -13.13 14.08 -16.35
N GLN A 202 -11.95 14.62 -16.07
CA GLN A 202 -10.68 13.89 -16.21
C GLN A 202 -10.07 13.58 -14.85
N ILE A 203 -9.53 12.36 -14.73
CA ILE A 203 -8.82 11.91 -13.53
C ILE A 203 -7.42 11.42 -13.87
N ARG A 204 -6.47 11.69 -12.97
CA ARG A 204 -5.09 11.21 -13.04
C ARG A 204 -4.93 9.98 -12.15
N ILE A 205 -4.52 8.87 -12.75
CA ILE A 205 -4.20 7.65 -12.00
C ILE A 205 -2.67 7.47 -12.01
N PRO A 206 -2.03 7.36 -10.84
CA PRO A 206 -0.59 7.16 -10.77
C PRO A 206 -0.20 5.78 -11.31
N MET A 207 0.91 5.74 -12.05
CA MET A 207 1.49 4.50 -12.58
C MET A 207 2.63 3.97 -11.69
N ARG A 208 2.94 4.69 -10.60
CA ARG A 208 3.98 4.35 -9.62
C ARG A 208 3.46 4.63 -8.21
N LEU A 209 4.03 3.96 -7.22
CA LEU A 209 3.70 4.19 -5.81
C LEU A 209 4.40 5.44 -5.26
N ILE A 210 5.66 5.67 -5.65
CA ILE A 210 6.48 6.83 -5.24
C ILE A 210 6.68 7.75 -6.46
N LEU A 211 6.34 9.03 -6.33
CA LEU A 211 6.17 9.99 -7.42
C LEU A 211 6.50 11.44 -7.03
N LYS A 212 7.20 12.18 -7.91
CA LYS A 212 7.57 13.60 -7.70
C LYS A 212 6.42 14.58 -7.62
N ASN A 213 5.35 14.30 -8.34
CA ASN A 213 4.15 15.12 -8.37
C ASN A 213 2.93 14.25 -8.07
N SER A 214 2.96 13.54 -6.94
CA SER A 214 1.96 12.55 -6.57
C SER A 214 0.56 13.17 -6.69
N PRO A 215 -0.30 12.73 -7.62
CA PRO A 215 -1.67 13.21 -7.65
C PRO A 215 -2.34 12.84 -6.33
N ASN A 216 -3.32 13.64 -5.92
CA ASN A 216 -4.18 13.25 -4.81
C ASN A 216 -4.76 11.85 -5.14
N ILE A 217 -4.43 10.86 -4.30
CA ILE A 217 -4.83 9.46 -4.52
C ILE A 217 -6.31 9.24 -4.17
N ARG A 218 -6.93 10.15 -3.41
CA ARG A 218 -8.33 10.02 -2.97
C ARG A 218 -9.32 9.91 -4.14
N PRO A 219 -9.27 10.74 -5.20
CA PRO A 219 -10.05 10.52 -6.41
C PRO A 219 -9.90 9.13 -7.03
N VAL A 220 -8.70 8.55 -6.97
CA VAL A 220 -8.44 7.20 -7.53
C VAL A 220 -9.13 6.14 -6.69
N PHE A 221 -9.07 6.25 -5.36
CA PHE A 221 -9.85 5.40 -4.46
C PHE A 221 -11.36 5.49 -4.76
N SER A 222 -11.89 6.71 -4.92
CA SER A 222 -13.30 6.92 -5.26
C SER A 222 -13.68 6.26 -6.59
N LEU A 223 -12.87 6.44 -7.63
CA LEU A 223 -13.10 5.80 -8.93
C LEU A 223 -13.17 4.27 -8.81
N TYR A 224 -12.22 3.67 -8.10
CA TYR A 224 -12.19 2.22 -7.89
C TYR A 224 -13.44 1.72 -7.14
N GLN A 225 -13.86 2.44 -6.11
CA GLN A 225 -15.10 2.13 -5.40
C GLN A 225 -16.31 2.22 -6.31
N ASP A 226 -16.39 3.23 -7.17
CA ASP A 226 -17.52 3.40 -8.08
C ASP A 226 -17.55 2.34 -9.19
N LEU A 227 -16.38 1.96 -9.73
CA LEU A 227 -16.26 0.80 -10.62
C LEU A 227 -16.77 -0.48 -9.95
N CYS A 228 -16.38 -0.72 -8.69
CA CYS A 228 -16.82 -1.90 -7.95
C CYS A 228 -18.32 -1.87 -7.63
N LYS A 229 -18.86 -0.72 -7.19
CA LYS A 229 -20.30 -0.54 -6.98
C LYS A 229 -21.08 -0.82 -8.27
N ARG A 230 -20.59 -0.33 -9.40
CA ARG A 230 -21.23 -0.56 -10.70
C ARG A 230 -21.19 -2.04 -11.09
N ALA A 231 -20.07 -2.72 -10.89
CA ALA A 231 -19.98 -4.17 -11.14
C ALA A 231 -20.95 -4.98 -10.27
N ILE A 232 -21.15 -4.59 -9.00
CA ILE A 232 -22.14 -5.20 -8.10
C ILE A 232 -23.57 -4.93 -8.60
N GLN A 233 -23.89 -3.69 -8.99
CA GLN A 233 -25.21 -3.33 -9.53
C GLN A 233 -25.56 -4.14 -10.79
N LEU A 234 -24.57 -4.35 -11.65
CA LEU A 234 -24.69 -5.18 -12.86
C LEU A 234 -24.62 -6.69 -12.56
N LYS A 235 -24.55 -7.09 -11.28
CA LYS A 235 -24.46 -8.48 -10.82
C LYS A 235 -23.28 -9.26 -11.40
N LEU A 236 -22.20 -8.57 -11.78
CA LEU A 236 -20.97 -9.19 -12.26
C LEU A 236 -20.19 -9.88 -11.12
N VAL A 237 -20.34 -9.34 -9.91
CA VAL A 237 -19.78 -9.88 -8.66
C VAL A 237 -20.80 -9.75 -7.53
N PRO A 238 -20.75 -10.64 -6.51
CA PRO A 238 -21.64 -10.53 -5.36
C PRO A 238 -21.26 -9.32 -4.48
N ASN A 239 -22.26 -8.76 -3.78
CA ASN A 239 -22.04 -7.73 -2.76
C ASN A 239 -21.50 -8.34 -1.45
N SER A 240 -20.24 -8.79 -1.50
CA SER A 240 -19.52 -9.41 -0.38
C SER A 240 -18.07 -8.93 -0.40
N LYS A 241 -17.33 -9.11 0.70
CA LYS A 241 -15.90 -8.77 0.75
C LYS A 241 -15.11 -9.57 -0.28
N GLU A 242 -15.45 -10.84 -0.45
CA GLU A 242 -14.85 -11.75 -1.43
C GLU A 242 -15.14 -11.30 -2.87
N GLY A 243 -16.38 -10.87 -3.16
CA GLY A 243 -16.76 -10.32 -4.45
C GLY A 243 -16.03 -9.03 -4.80
N GLN A 244 -15.90 -8.12 -3.83
CA GLN A 244 -15.13 -6.87 -4.00
C GLN A 244 -13.65 -7.17 -4.26
N LEU A 245 -13.04 -8.04 -3.46
CA LEU A 245 -11.64 -8.45 -3.65
C LEU A 245 -11.42 -9.12 -5.02
N CYS A 246 -12.36 -9.97 -5.45
CA CYS A 246 -12.36 -10.57 -6.78
C CYS A 246 -12.35 -9.50 -7.87
N PHE A 247 -13.19 -8.47 -7.74
CA PHE A 247 -13.25 -7.37 -8.71
C PHE A 247 -11.99 -6.50 -8.69
N TYR A 248 -11.44 -6.15 -7.53
CA TYR A 248 -10.20 -5.36 -7.48
C TYR A 248 -8.99 -6.11 -8.03
N ASN A 249 -8.94 -7.44 -7.90
CA ASN A 249 -7.94 -8.27 -8.56
C ASN A 249 -8.15 -8.39 -10.08
N PHE A 250 -9.36 -8.11 -10.56
CA PHE A 250 -9.70 -8.13 -11.99
C PHE A 250 -9.26 -6.85 -12.72
N ILE A 251 -9.22 -5.70 -12.03
CA ILE A 251 -8.87 -4.41 -12.63
C ILE A 251 -7.39 -4.38 -13.04
N HIS A 252 -7.14 -3.95 -14.28
CA HIS A 252 -5.79 -3.62 -14.74
C HIS A 252 -5.71 -2.13 -15.07
N HIS A 253 -4.65 -1.45 -14.59
CA HIS A 253 -4.41 -0.03 -14.84
C HIS A 253 -4.46 0.35 -16.33
N THR A 254 -3.97 -0.53 -17.20
CA THR A 254 -3.96 -0.32 -18.66
C THR A 254 -5.32 -0.46 -19.33
N GLU A 255 -6.31 -1.04 -18.65
CA GLU A 255 -7.65 -1.31 -19.18
C GLU A 255 -8.72 -0.36 -18.60
N ILE A 256 -8.34 0.59 -17.73
CA ILE A 256 -9.29 1.41 -16.96
C ILE A 256 -10.24 2.22 -17.85
N GLN A 257 -9.76 2.85 -18.94
CA GLN A 257 -10.66 3.63 -19.81
C GLN A 257 -11.77 2.74 -20.38
N LYS A 258 -11.40 1.60 -20.98
CA LYS A 258 -12.36 0.65 -21.55
C LYS A 258 -13.29 0.09 -20.49
N LEU A 259 -12.80 -0.10 -19.26
CA LEU A 259 -13.60 -0.55 -18.14
C LEU A 259 -14.67 0.49 -17.77
N ILE A 260 -14.30 1.78 -17.71
CA ILE A 260 -15.24 2.88 -17.48
C ILE A 260 -16.30 2.89 -18.60
N ASP A 261 -15.86 2.91 -19.86
CA ASP A 261 -16.74 2.97 -21.03
C ASP A 261 -17.72 1.78 -21.03
N THR A 262 -17.24 0.56 -20.75
CA THR A 262 -18.06 -0.65 -20.76
C THR A 262 -19.06 -0.72 -19.59
N LEU A 263 -18.67 -0.28 -18.40
CA LEU A 263 -19.52 -0.38 -17.21
C LEU A 263 -20.54 0.77 -17.11
N PHE A 264 -20.22 1.95 -17.63
CA PHE A 264 -21.05 3.15 -17.47
C PHE A 264 -21.70 3.65 -18.76
N GLN A 265 -21.10 3.41 -19.93
CA GLN A 265 -21.55 4.03 -21.19
C GLN A 265 -22.09 3.03 -22.22
N ALA A 266 -21.87 1.73 -22.04
CA ALA A 266 -22.33 0.74 -23.01
C ALA A 266 -23.84 0.49 -22.96
N ASP A 267 -24.50 0.49 -24.12
CA ASP A 267 -25.94 0.19 -24.27
C ASP A 267 -26.28 -1.24 -23.80
N ASN A 268 -25.40 -2.20 -24.08
CA ASN A 268 -25.53 -3.59 -23.65
C ASN A 268 -24.46 -3.91 -22.60
N HIS A 269 -24.84 -3.95 -21.32
CA HIS A 269 -23.90 -4.28 -20.25
C HIS A 269 -23.48 -5.76 -20.28
N PRO A 270 -22.23 -6.08 -19.88
CA PRO A 270 -21.77 -7.46 -19.77
C PRO A 270 -22.56 -8.20 -18.68
N THR A 271 -22.68 -9.52 -18.84
CA THR A 271 -23.39 -10.41 -17.93
C THR A 271 -22.46 -11.22 -17.02
N SER A 272 -21.15 -11.21 -17.30
CA SER A 272 -20.13 -11.90 -16.50
C SER A 272 -18.78 -11.19 -16.55
N LEU A 273 -17.91 -11.46 -15.57
CA LEU A 273 -16.51 -10.98 -15.60
C LEU A 273 -15.73 -11.51 -16.82
N LYS A 274 -16.04 -12.72 -17.29
CA LYS A 274 -15.41 -13.29 -18.49
C LYS A 274 -15.75 -12.48 -19.73
N GLU A 275 -17.04 -12.13 -19.88
CA GLU A 275 -17.51 -11.30 -20.98
C GLU A 275 -16.92 -9.89 -20.88
N LEU A 276 -16.93 -9.29 -19.69
CA LEU A 276 -16.30 -8.00 -19.45
C LEU A 276 -14.82 -8.02 -19.84
N LYS A 277 -14.08 -9.09 -19.48
CA LYS A 277 -12.67 -9.24 -19.85
C LYS A 277 -12.46 -9.23 -21.37
N GLY A 278 -13.30 -9.98 -22.10
CA GLY A 278 -13.24 -10.03 -23.56
C GLY A 278 -13.43 -8.64 -24.21
N ARG A 279 -14.25 -7.77 -23.59
CA ARG A 279 -14.50 -6.42 -24.09
C ARG A 279 -13.38 -5.42 -23.78
N VAL A 280 -12.75 -5.54 -22.61
CA VAL A 280 -11.72 -4.57 -22.17
C VAL A 280 -10.30 -4.96 -22.60
N SER A 281 -10.01 -6.25 -22.81
CA SER A 281 -8.66 -6.68 -23.17
C SER A 281 -8.26 -6.24 -24.57
N ILE A 282 -7.06 -5.66 -24.68
CA ILE A 282 -6.52 -5.07 -25.91
C ILE A 282 -6.09 -6.16 -26.93
N PHE A 283 -5.93 -7.42 -26.49
CA PHE A 283 -5.50 -8.54 -27.34
C PHE A 283 -6.65 -9.47 -27.80
N GLY A 284 -7.90 -9.01 -27.78
CA GLY A 284 -9.09 -9.82 -28.08
C GLY A 284 -9.69 -9.64 -29.49
N GLN A 285 -8.89 -9.28 -30.50
CA GLN A 285 -9.32 -9.26 -31.91
C GLN A 285 -8.24 -9.90 -32.79
N HIS A 286 -8.10 -11.23 -32.71
CA HIS A 286 -7.65 -12.11 -33.79
C HIS A 286 -8.24 -13.50 -33.57
#